data_AF-A0A2R4NG93-F1
#
_entry.id   AF-A0A2R4NG93-F1
#
_cell.length_a   1.000
_cell.length_b   1.000
_cell.length_c   1.000
_cell.angle_alpha   90.00
_cell.angle_beta   90.00
_cell.angle_gamma   90.00
#
_symmetry.space_group_name_H-M   'P 1'
#
loop_
_entity.id
_entity.type
_entity.pdbx_description
1 polymer ?
#
loop_
_entity_poly.entity_id
_entity_poly.type
_entity_poly.pdbx_seq_one_letter_code
_entity_poly.pdbx_strand_id
1 'polypeptide(L)' 'MTKYNELDSKILTKISGHPTPFSSLYVKDVAEECIRLATEENKPEPFRILDRRLQALRKAGVIRSTTKGWVRAKS' A
#
# COMPACT_ATOMS: atom_id res chain seq x y z
N MET A 1 -13.98 11.56 -1.49
CA MET A 1 -13.05 10.59 -2.10
C MET A 1 -11.67 10.88 -1.53
N THR A 2 -10.97 9.93 -0.90
CA THR A 2 -9.70 10.26 -0.26
C THR A 2 -8.59 10.37 -1.31
N LYS A 3 -7.59 11.21 -1.05
CA LYS A 3 -6.39 11.40 -1.89
C LYS A 3 -5.68 10.09 -2.27
N TYR A 4 -5.87 9.04 -1.46
CA TYR A 4 -5.17 7.76 -1.61
C TYR A 4 -6.02 6.63 -2.20
N ASN A 5 -7.25 6.90 -2.65
CA ASN A 5 -8.14 5.87 -3.17
C ASN A 5 -7.54 5.08 -4.35
N GLU A 6 -6.82 5.76 -5.24
CA GLU A 6 -6.16 5.14 -6.38
C GLU A 6 -5.01 4.21 -5.93
N LEU A 7 -4.15 4.71 -5.04
CA LEU A 7 -3.07 3.94 -4.45
C LEU A 7 -3.59 2.70 -3.68
N ASP A 8 -4.63 2.88 -2.86
CA ASP A 8 -5.26 1.78 -2.13
C ASP A 8 -5.80 0.70 -3.08
N SER A 9 -6.44 1.10 -4.18
CA SER A 9 -6.98 0.16 -5.18
C SER A 9 -5.86 -0.65 -5.85
N LYS A 10 -4.73 0.01 -6.18
CA LYS A 10 -3.53 -0.65 -6.72
C LYS A 10 -2.93 -1.63 -5.72
N ILE A 11 -2.80 -1.23 -4.45
CA ILE A 11 -2.32 -2.10 -3.36
C ILE A 11 -3.23 -3.33 -3.21
N LEU A 12 -4.55 -3.13 -3.15
CA LEU A 12 -5.52 -4.22 -2.96
C LEU A 12 -5.61 -5.16 -4.16
N THR A 13 -5.29 -4.69 -5.36
CA THR A 13 -5.18 -5.53 -6.56
C THR A 13 -3.96 -6.45 -6.48
N LYS A 14 -2.85 -5.99 -5.89
CA LYS A 14 -1.63 -6.79 -5.72
C LYS A 14 -1.68 -7.75 -4.53
N ILE A 15 -2.39 -7.38 -3.46
CA ILE A 15 -2.51 -8.23 -2.26
C ILE A 15 -3.53 -9.33 -2.50
N SER A 16 -3.09 -10.57 -2.30
CA SER A 16 -3.90 -11.78 -2.42
C SER A 16 -4.09 -12.47 -1.05
N GLY A 17 -4.60 -13.70 -1.08
CA GLY A 17 -4.60 -14.58 0.10
C GLY A 17 -3.20 -15.06 0.53
N HIS A 18 -2.19 -14.88 -0.33
CA HIS A 18 -0.81 -15.24 -0.02
C HIS A 18 -0.02 -14.02 0.46
N PRO A 19 0.90 -14.18 1.42
CA PRO A 19 1.73 -13.08 1.92
C PRO A 19 2.51 -12.41 0.80
N THR A 20 2.28 -11.11 0.62
CA THR A 20 2.96 -10.28 -0.36
C THR A 20 3.96 -9.36 0.34
N PRO A 21 5.29 -9.51 0.11
CA PRO A 21 6.30 -8.66 0.73
C PRO A 21 6.16 -7.19 0.33
N PHE A 22 6.64 -6.28 1.18
CA PHE A 22 6.63 -4.84 0.90
C PHE A 22 7.35 -4.49 -0.40
N SER A 23 8.53 -5.10 -0.64
CA SER A 23 9.31 -4.90 -1.87
C SER A 23 8.56 -5.34 -3.12
N SER A 24 7.71 -6.35 -3.05
CA SER A 24 6.88 -6.80 -4.17
C SER A 24 5.66 -5.90 -4.41
N LEU A 25 5.21 -5.17 -3.39
CA LEU A 25 4.14 -4.17 -3.53
C LEU A 25 4.67 -2.87 -4.13
N TYR A 26 5.85 -2.43 -3.67
CA TYR A 26 6.50 -1.19 -4.09
C TYR A 26 7.21 -1.31 -5.45
N VAL A 27 6.46 -1.63 -6.50
CA VAL A 27 6.97 -1.76 -7.87
C VAL A 27 6.00 -1.11 -8.87
N LYS A 28 6.53 -0.65 -10.00
CA LYS A 28 5.76 -0.11 -11.15
C LYS A 28 4.71 0.93 -10.71
N ASP A 29 3.46 0.67 -11.04
CA ASP A 29 2.25 1.45 -10.79
C ASP A 29 2.07 1.93 -9.35
N VAL A 30 2.45 1.13 -8.35
CA VAL A 30 2.38 1.52 -6.94
C VAL A 30 3.50 2.48 -6.57
N ALA A 31 4.71 2.24 -7.09
CA ALA A 31 5.87 3.09 -6.83
C ALA A 31 5.70 4.46 -7.51
N GLU A 32 5.27 4.49 -8.77
CA GLU A 32 4.95 5.71 -9.52
C GLU A 32 3.92 6.57 -8.79
N GLU A 33 2.86 5.93 -8.28
CA GLU A 33 1.81 6.61 -7.55
C GLU A 33 2.31 7.15 -6.19
N CYS A 34 3.15 6.39 -5.49
CA CYS A 34 3.80 6.87 -4.27
C CYS A 34 4.72 8.06 -4.54
N ILE A 35 5.46 8.06 -5.65
CA ILE A 35 6.34 9.16 -6.05
C ILE A 35 5.52 10.40 -6.35
N ARG A 36 4.44 10.27 -7.15
CA ARG A 36 3.52 11.37 -7.44
C ARG A 36 2.97 12.02 -6.18
N LEU A 37 2.47 11.20 -5.25
CA LEU A 37 1.93 11.67 -3.97
C LEU A 37 2.99 12.30 -3.07
N ALA A 38 4.22 11.75 -3.07
CA ALA A 38 5.33 12.30 -2.31
C ALA A 38 5.78 13.66 -2.85
N THR A 39 5.83 13.83 -4.18
CA THR A 39 6.10 15.12 -4.82
C THR A 39 5.01 16.15 -4.47
N GLU A 40 3.74 15.75 -4.53
CA GLU A 40 2.61 16.63 -4.18
C GLU A 40 2.61 17.05 -2.70
N GLU A 41 3.04 16.16 -1.80
CA GLU A 41 3.13 16.43 -0.36
C GLU A 41 4.49 17.01 0.08
N ASN A 42 5.41 17.26 -0.86
CA ASN A 42 6.79 17.68 -0.59
C ASN A 42 7.51 16.75 0.40
N LYS A 43 7.26 15.43 0.30
CA LYS A 43 7.84 14.41 1.17
C LYS A 43 9.03 13.73 0.47
N PRO A 44 10.19 13.59 1.14
CA PRO A 44 11.39 13.04 0.53
C PRO A 44 11.36 11.51 0.34
N GLU A 45 10.45 10.81 1.02
CA GLU A 45 10.43 9.34 1.07
C GLU A 45 9.12 8.76 0.51
N PRO A 46 9.03 8.49 -0.80
CA PRO A 46 7.81 7.94 -1.41
C PRO A 46 7.36 6.60 -0.83
N PHE A 47 8.30 5.73 -0.45
CA PHE A 47 7.99 4.44 0.17
C PHE A 47 7.25 4.57 1.52
N ARG A 48 7.41 5.70 2.23
CA ARG A 48 6.65 5.98 3.48
C ARG A 48 5.17 6.18 3.20
N ILE A 49 4.79 6.62 2.00
CA ILE A 49 3.39 6.73 1.60
C ILE A 49 2.77 5.34 1.57
N LEU A 50 3.43 4.37 0.91
CA LEU A 50 2.99 2.98 0.88
C LEU A 50 2.87 2.39 2.30
N ASP A 51 3.89 2.56 3.15
CA ASP A 51 3.86 2.05 4.52
C ASP A 51 2.67 2.62 5.32
N ARG A 52 2.45 3.94 5.27
CA ARG A 52 1.31 4.60 5.92
C ARG A 52 -0.03 4.06 5.41
N ARG A 53 -0.15 3.81 4.11
CA ARG A 53 -1.38 3.22 3.53
C ARG A 53 -1.60 1.80 4.00
N LEU A 54 -0.56 0.97 4.04
CA LEU A 54 -0.66 -0.40 4.55
C LEU A 54 -1.11 -0.43 6.01
N GLN A 55 -0.59 0.48 6.85
CA GLN A 55 -1.06 0.63 8.24
C GLN A 55 -2.51 1.10 8.31
N ALA A 56 -2.94 2.04 7.45
CA ALA A 56 -4.31 2.52 7.41
C ALA A 56 -5.30 1.40 7.00
N LEU A 57 -4.97 0.66 5.94
CA LEU A 57 -5.77 -0.49 5.47
C LEU A 57 -5.82 -1.62 6.49
N ARG A 58 -4.73 -1.86 7.23
CA ARG A 58 -4.70 -2.81 8.34
C ARG A 58 -5.61 -2.39 9.48
N LYS A 59 -5.55 -1.11 9.89
CA LYS A 59 -6.43 -0.57 10.94
C LYS A 59 -7.91 -0.61 10.52
N ALA A 60 -8.20 -0.43 9.23
CA ALA A 60 -9.53 -0.59 8.66
C ALA A 60 -9.98 -2.06 8.53
N GLY A 61 -9.13 -3.02 8.87
CA GLY A 61 -9.45 -4.45 8.79
C GLY A 61 -9.49 -5.03 7.37
N VAL A 62 -9.03 -4.29 6.36
CA VAL A 62 -9.04 -4.72 4.95
C VAL A 62 -7.90 -5.68 4.63
N ILE A 63 -6.75 -5.48 5.28
CA ILE A 63 -5.57 -6.33 5.14
C ILE A 63 -5.00 -6.70 6.50
N ARG A 64 -4.12 -7.70 6.54
CA ARG A 64 -3.40 -8.13 7.74
C ARG A 64 -1.91 -8.21 7.46
N SER A 65 -1.11 -7.87 8.47
CA SER A 65 0.33 -8.07 8.45
C SER A 65 0.67 -9.47 8.97
N THR A 66 1.59 -10.14 8.29
CA THR A 66 2.16 -11.43 8.67
C THR A 66 3.68 -11.30 8.75
N THR A 67 4.36 -12.30 9.28
CA THR A 67 5.84 -12.34 9.28
C THR A 67 6.45 -12.36 7.87
N LYS A 68 5.67 -12.75 6.84
CA LYS A 68 6.12 -12.87 5.45
C LYS A 68 5.61 -11.75 4.53
N GLY A 69 4.85 -10.79 5.06
CA GLY A 69 4.27 -9.69 4.27
C GLY A 69 2.78 -9.49 4.53
N TRP A 70 2.09 -8.90 3.56
CA TRP A 70 0.70 -8.47 3.69
C TRP A 70 -0.26 -9.43 2.98
N VAL A 71 -1.40 -9.70 3.63
CA VAL A 71 -2.46 -10.55 3.09
C VAL A 71 -3.79 -9.84 3.15
N ARG A 72 -4.72 -10.22 2.27
CA ARG A 72 -6.10 -9.74 2.34
C ARG A 72 -6.75 -10.27 3.61
N ALA A 73 -7.44 -9.41 4.36
CA ALA A 73 -8.26 -9.90 5.46
C ALA A 73 -9.39 -10.74 4.85
N LYS A 74 -9.58 -11.96 5.35
CA LYS A 74 -10.77 -12.74 4.99
C LYS A 74 -11.99 -11.96 5.46
N SER A 75 -12.91 -11.69 4.53
CA SER A 75 -14.26 -11.23 4.86
C SER A 75 -15.00 -12.31 5.63
#